data_AF-G2NJ02-F1
#
_entry.id   AF-G2NJ02-F1
#
_cell.length_a   1.000
_cell.length_b   1.000
_cell.length_c   1.000
_cell.angle_alpha   90.00
_cell.angle_beta   90.00
_cell.angle_gamma   90.00
#
_symmetry.space_group_name_H-M   'P 1'
#
loop_
_entity.id
_entity.type
_entity.pdbx_description
1 polymer ?
#
loop_
_entity_poly.entity_id
_entity_poly.type
_entity_poly.pdbx_seq_one_letter_code
_entity_poly.pdbx_strand_id
1 'polypeptide(L)'
;MPTAREVLLDTAVSALAARPWGEVRMREVAAAAGVSRQTLHNEFGGKDGLGRALIGRAADDYLAGTDEALGTHAATGQGPVELALWTVRAARGNALVKALLTGFTRWRPRSPLPPRSAPTPYGWSGRRWHGIRRAERSGRTEGRGV
;
A
#
# COMPACT_ATOMS: atom_id res chain seq x y z
N MET A 1 -6.81 -16.72 20.03
CA MET A 1 -7.46 -17.40 18.90
C MET A 1 -7.27 -16.51 17.69
N PRO A 2 -6.66 -17.00 16.59
CA PRO A 2 -6.45 -16.19 15.40
C PRO A 2 -7.80 -15.78 14.80
N THR A 3 -7.90 -14.52 14.39
CA THR A 3 -9.06 -13.96 13.71
C THR A 3 -9.20 -14.58 12.31
N ALA A 4 -10.41 -14.57 11.74
CA ALA A 4 -10.63 -15.02 10.37
C ALA A 4 -9.73 -14.28 9.36
N ARG A 5 -9.45 -13.00 9.63
CA ARG A 5 -8.53 -12.17 8.84
C ARG A 5 -7.09 -12.68 8.90
N GLU A 6 -6.59 -13.03 10.07
CA GLU A 6 -5.22 -13.58 10.25
C GLU A 6 -5.08 -14.93 9.55
N VAL A 7 -6.03 -15.84 9.73
CA VAL A 7 -6.06 -17.15 9.06
C VAL A 7 -6.07 -16.97 7.53
N LEU A 8 -6.85 -16.03 7.02
CA LEU A 8 -6.87 -15.70 5.59
C LEU A 8 -5.51 -15.20 5.07
N LEU A 9 -4.83 -14.34 5.84
CA LEU A 9 -3.51 -13.84 5.46
C LEU A 9 -2.47 -14.96 5.49
N ASP A 10 -2.45 -15.81 6.53
CA ASP A 10 -1.53 -16.95 6.64
C ASP A 10 -1.72 -17.94 5.49
N THR A 11 -2.98 -18.22 5.15
CA THR A 11 -3.33 -19.08 4.03
C THR A 11 -2.88 -18.49 2.70
N ALA A 12 -3.04 -17.17 2.53
CA ALA A 12 -2.60 -16.49 1.32
C ALA A 12 -1.07 -16.44 1.18
N VAL A 13 -0.33 -16.27 2.29
CA VAL A 13 1.13 -16.40 2.33
C VAL A 13 1.56 -17.82 1.91
N SER A 14 0.89 -18.83 2.44
CA SER A 14 1.16 -20.23 2.08
C SER A 14 0.90 -20.50 0.58
N ALA A 15 -0.16 -19.91 0.02
CA ALA A 15 -0.44 -20.01 -1.41
C ALA A 15 0.65 -19.33 -2.26
N LEU A 16 1.21 -18.22 -1.81
CA LEU A 16 2.31 -17.51 -2.48
C LEU A 16 3.63 -18.27 -2.46
N ALA A 17 3.87 -19.12 -1.46
CA ALA A 17 5.03 -20.00 -1.44
C ALA A 17 4.95 -21.09 -2.53
N ALA A 18 3.73 -21.51 -2.89
CA ALA A 18 3.50 -22.56 -3.88
C ALA A 18 3.43 -22.04 -5.32
N ARG A 19 2.98 -20.80 -5.55
CA ARG A 19 2.76 -20.28 -6.91
C ARG A 19 2.88 -18.76 -7.03
N PRO A 20 3.13 -18.22 -8.23
CA PRO A 20 3.13 -16.79 -8.47
C PRO A 20 1.80 -16.12 -8.12
N TRP A 21 1.83 -14.87 -7.66
CA TRP A 21 0.62 -14.14 -7.27
C TRP A 21 -0.45 -14.09 -8.35
N GLY A 22 -0.08 -13.93 -9.63
CA GLY A 22 -1.02 -13.93 -10.75
C GLY A 22 -1.91 -15.19 -10.79
N GLU A 23 -1.39 -16.32 -10.36
CA GLU A 23 -2.06 -17.62 -10.34
C GLU A 23 -2.85 -17.89 -9.06
N VAL A 24 -2.59 -17.15 -7.98
CA VAL A 24 -3.36 -17.25 -6.73
C VAL A 24 -4.83 -16.89 -7.00
N ARG A 25 -5.73 -17.81 -6.67
CA ARG A 25 -7.19 -17.65 -6.84
C ARG A 25 -7.85 -17.41 -5.48
N MET A 26 -8.65 -16.35 -5.38
CA MET A 26 -9.37 -16.00 -4.14
C MET A 26 -10.22 -17.15 -3.59
N ARG A 27 -10.84 -17.94 -4.48
CA ARG A 27 -11.64 -19.12 -4.09
C ARG A 27 -10.83 -20.18 -3.34
N GLU A 28 -9.58 -20.39 -3.73
CA GLU A 28 -8.70 -21.40 -3.14
C GLU A 28 -8.16 -20.92 -1.80
N VAL A 29 -7.87 -19.62 -1.70
CA VAL A 29 -7.50 -18.98 -0.42
C VAL A 29 -8.66 -19.07 0.57
N ALA A 30 -9.89 -18.73 0.17
CA ALA A 30 -11.07 -18.82 1.03
C ALA A 30 -11.32 -20.27 1.51
N ALA A 31 -11.24 -21.24 0.58
CA ALA A 31 -11.43 -22.65 0.90
C ALA A 31 -10.39 -23.18 1.88
N ALA A 32 -9.11 -22.86 1.66
CA ALA A 32 -8.03 -23.28 2.55
C ALA A 32 -8.08 -22.59 3.92
N ALA A 33 -8.64 -21.37 4.01
CA ALA A 33 -8.87 -20.66 5.26
C ALA A 33 -10.17 -21.09 5.98
N GLY A 34 -10.99 -21.97 5.39
CA GLY A 34 -12.25 -22.42 5.97
C GLY A 34 -13.35 -21.35 5.99
N VAL A 35 -13.25 -20.30 5.17
CA VAL A 35 -14.24 -19.21 5.11
C VAL A 35 -14.96 -19.16 3.76
N SER A 36 -16.14 -18.53 3.75
CA SER A 36 -16.86 -18.31 2.49
C SER A 36 -16.13 -17.30 1.59
N ARG A 37 -16.33 -17.40 0.27
CA ARG A 37 -15.80 -16.40 -0.68
C ARG A 37 -16.33 -14.99 -0.39
N GLN A 38 -17.61 -14.89 0.00
CA GLN A 38 -18.23 -13.62 0.35
C GLN A 38 -17.55 -12.99 1.56
N THR A 39 -17.26 -13.77 2.60
CA THR A 39 -16.51 -13.31 3.77
C THR A 39 -15.15 -12.76 3.37
N LEU A 40 -14.36 -13.51 2.58
CA LEU A 40 -13.07 -13.03 2.10
C LEU A 40 -13.20 -11.73 1.26
N HIS A 41 -14.24 -11.62 0.43
CA HIS A 41 -14.48 -10.40 -0.34
C HIS A 41 -14.91 -9.23 0.54
N ASN A 42 -15.67 -9.46 1.61
CA ASN A 42 -16.03 -8.41 2.57
C ASN A 42 -14.81 -7.92 3.35
N GLU A 43 -13.93 -8.82 3.77
CA GLU A 43 -12.71 -8.48 4.53
C GLU A 43 -11.69 -7.70 3.71
N PHE A 44 -11.50 -8.06 2.43
CA PHE A 44 -10.39 -7.56 1.62
C PHE A 44 -10.79 -6.81 0.35
N GLY A 45 -12.07 -6.80 -0.03
CA GLY A 45 -12.53 -6.16 -1.28
C GLY A 45 -12.02 -6.83 -2.57
N GLY A 46 -11.41 -8.03 -2.47
CA GLY A 46 -10.88 -8.79 -3.61
C GLY A 46 -9.35 -8.92 -3.63
N LYS A 47 -8.80 -9.38 -4.75
CA LYS A 47 -7.39 -9.76 -4.86
C LYS A 47 -6.45 -8.59 -4.57
N ASP A 48 -6.72 -7.41 -5.10
CA ASP A 48 -5.89 -6.23 -4.86
C ASP A 48 -5.85 -5.83 -3.39
N GLY A 49 -6.98 -5.90 -2.67
CA GLY A 49 -7.00 -5.54 -1.26
C GLY A 49 -6.40 -6.63 -0.36
N LEU A 50 -6.51 -7.91 -0.73
CA LEU A 50 -5.75 -8.98 -0.06
C LEU A 50 -4.25 -8.77 -0.27
N GLY A 51 -3.83 -8.41 -1.49
CA GLY A 51 -2.43 -8.08 -1.79
C GLY A 51 -1.91 -6.91 -0.98
N ARG A 52 -2.69 -5.83 -0.85
CA ARG A 52 -2.35 -4.70 0.03
C ARG A 52 -2.24 -5.11 1.50
N ALA A 53 -3.16 -5.95 1.97
CA ALA A 53 -3.14 -6.43 3.35
C ALA A 53 -1.92 -7.32 3.65
N LEU A 54 -1.50 -8.15 2.68
CA LEU A 54 -0.29 -8.95 2.79
C LEU A 54 0.98 -8.09 2.86
N ILE A 55 1.08 -7.05 2.03
CA ILE A 55 2.20 -6.12 2.08
C ILE A 55 2.19 -5.29 3.36
N GLY A 56 1.00 -4.85 3.81
CA GLY A 56 0.85 -4.14 5.08
C GLY A 56 1.41 -4.97 6.23
N ARG A 57 0.98 -6.23 6.37
CA ARG A 57 1.52 -7.14 7.38
C ARG A 57 3.03 -7.34 7.24
N ALA A 58 3.53 -7.53 6.02
CA ALA A 58 4.97 -7.69 5.81
C ALA A 58 5.76 -6.41 6.15
N ALA A 59 5.16 -5.22 6.02
CA ALA A 59 5.74 -3.97 6.44
C ALA A 59 5.77 -3.85 7.97
N ASP A 60 4.69 -4.24 8.64
CA ASP A 60 4.63 -4.27 10.11
C ASP A 60 5.69 -5.23 10.68
N ASP A 61 5.78 -6.44 10.13
CA ASP A 61 6.79 -7.44 10.52
C ASP A 61 8.23 -6.93 10.23
N TYR A 62 8.42 -6.24 9.11
CA TYR A 62 9.71 -5.64 8.76
C TYR A 62 10.10 -4.55 9.76
N LEU A 63 9.19 -3.63 10.09
CA LEU A 63 9.47 -2.53 11.02
C LEU A 63 9.76 -3.05 12.43
N ALA A 64 8.99 -4.02 12.92
CA ALA A 64 9.26 -4.68 14.20
C ALA A 64 10.67 -5.32 14.21
N GLY A 65 11.05 -5.98 13.11
CA GLY A 65 12.38 -6.56 12.97
C GLY A 65 13.50 -5.52 12.87
N THR A 66 13.24 -4.33 12.30
CA THR A 66 14.21 -3.24 12.31
C THR A 66 14.46 -2.68 13.71
N ASP A 67 13.40 -2.56 14.52
CA ASP A 67 13.50 -2.07 15.91
C ASP A 67 14.34 -3.04 16.76
N GLU A 68 14.11 -4.35 16.62
CA GLU A 68 14.90 -5.40 17.29
C GLU A 68 16.37 -5.40 16.86
N ALA A 69 16.63 -5.32 15.55
CA ALA A 69 17.99 -5.30 15.01
C ALA A 69 18.78 -4.07 15.48
N LEU A 70 18.14 -2.91 15.54
CA LEU A 70 18.76 -1.68 16.05
C LEU A 70 18.97 -1.74 17.56
N GLY A 71 17.99 -2.23 18.32
CA GLY A 71 18.08 -2.38 19.78
C GLY A 71 19.23 -3.29 20.20
N THR A 72 19.42 -4.42 19.49
CA THR A 72 20.47 -5.40 19.76
C THR A 72 21.89 -4.83 19.61
N HIS A 73 22.09 -3.86 18.71
CA HIS A 73 23.40 -3.31 18.37
C HIS A 73 23.61 -1.85 18.78
N ALA A 74 22.71 -1.31 19.61
CA ALA A 74 22.74 0.07 20.05
C ALA A 74 24.05 0.44 20.79
N ALA A 75 24.63 -0.49 21.55
CA ALA A 75 25.84 -0.25 22.35
C ALA A 75 27.16 -0.39 21.57
N THR A 76 27.16 -1.03 20.40
CA THR A 76 28.38 -1.36 19.63
C THR A 76 28.67 -0.39 18.49
N GLY A 77 27.73 0.52 18.15
CA GLY A 77 27.85 1.40 16.99
C GLY A 77 27.77 0.69 15.63
N GLN A 78 27.61 -0.64 15.63
CA GLN A 78 27.47 -1.48 14.43
C GLN A 78 26.02 -1.53 13.91
N GLY A 79 25.07 -0.89 14.60
CA GLY A 79 23.63 -0.92 14.29
C GLY A 79 23.29 -0.73 12.81
N PRO A 80 23.83 0.27 12.10
CA PRO A 80 23.53 0.46 10.68
C PRO A 80 23.97 -0.69 9.77
N VAL A 81 25.16 -1.28 10.03
CA VAL A 81 25.67 -2.40 9.23
C VAL A 81 24.84 -3.66 9.49
N GLU A 82 24.55 -3.93 10.77
CA GLU A 82 23.74 -5.08 11.15
C GLU A 82 22.30 -4.98 10.65
N LEU A 83 21.71 -3.78 10.70
CA LEU A 83 20.41 -3.50 10.09
C LEU A 83 20.45 -3.79 8.58
N ALA A 84 21.47 -3.31 7.87
CA ALA A 84 21.59 -3.57 6.42
C ALA A 84 21.71 -5.08 6.12
N LEU A 85 22.53 -5.81 6.87
CA LEU A 85 22.68 -7.27 6.74
C LEU A 85 21.39 -8.02 7.08
N TRP A 86 20.69 -7.58 8.13
CA TRP A 86 19.38 -8.11 8.51
C TRP A 86 18.34 -7.86 7.42
N THR A 87 18.23 -6.64 6.89
CA THR A 87 17.31 -6.28 5.79
C THR A 87 17.54 -7.14 4.56
N VAL A 88 18.80 -7.37 4.17
CA VAL A 88 19.14 -8.25 3.04
C VAL A 88 18.72 -9.71 3.31
N ARG A 89 18.92 -10.22 4.53
CA ARG A 89 18.46 -11.56 4.93
C ARG A 89 16.94 -11.66 4.90
N ALA A 90 16.23 -10.67 5.46
CA ALA A 90 14.77 -10.60 5.45
C ALA A 90 14.20 -10.57 4.02
N ALA A 91 14.79 -9.76 3.13
CA ALA A 91 14.40 -9.68 1.72
C ALA A 91 14.68 -10.96 0.92
N ARG A 92 15.70 -11.74 1.31
CA ARG A 92 15.98 -13.04 0.69
C ARG A 92 15.03 -14.14 1.18
N GLY A 93 14.64 -14.10 2.45
CA GLY A 93 13.76 -15.09 3.06
C GLY A 93 12.26 -14.87 2.82
N ASN A 94 11.84 -13.64 2.51
CA ASN A 94 10.42 -13.30 2.37
C ASN A 94 10.14 -12.51 1.08
N ALA A 95 9.37 -13.12 0.17
CA ALA A 95 8.99 -12.51 -1.10
C ALA A 95 8.14 -11.24 -0.94
N LEU A 96 7.37 -11.12 0.14
CA LEU A 96 6.58 -9.92 0.44
C LEU A 96 7.48 -8.78 0.91
N VAL A 97 8.48 -9.06 1.77
CA VAL A 97 9.49 -8.06 2.18
C VAL A 97 10.31 -7.61 0.98
N LYS A 98 10.71 -8.54 0.10
CA LYS A 98 11.37 -8.18 -1.16
C LYS A 98 10.51 -7.26 -2.01
N ALA A 99 9.22 -7.58 -2.17
CA ALA A 99 8.28 -6.77 -2.94
C ALA A 99 8.03 -5.40 -2.31
N LEU A 100 7.99 -5.31 -0.98
CA LEU A 100 7.92 -4.05 -0.23
C LEU A 100 9.13 -3.15 -0.55
N LEU A 101 10.34 -3.70 -0.46
CA LEU A 101 11.59 -2.95 -0.63
C LEU A 101 11.90 -2.56 -2.08
N THR A 102 11.60 -3.44 -3.04
CA THR A 102 11.88 -3.17 -4.47
C THR A 102 10.74 -2.48 -5.20
N GLY A 103 9.62 -2.25 -4.51
CA GLY A 103 8.36 -1.82 -5.09
C GLY A 103 7.52 -2.98 -5.63
N PHE A 104 6.22 -2.85 -5.43
CA PHE A 104 5.18 -3.81 -5.79
C PHE A 104 5.00 -4.02 -7.32
N THR A 105 5.80 -3.35 -8.14
CA THR A 105 5.65 -3.28 -9.61
C THR A 105 5.99 -4.58 -10.32
N ARG A 106 6.76 -5.49 -9.71
CA ARG A 106 6.96 -6.85 -10.24
C ARG A 106 5.75 -7.78 -10.03
N TRP A 107 4.80 -7.39 -9.18
CA TRP A 107 3.64 -8.19 -8.78
C TRP A 107 2.35 -7.84 -9.54
N ARG A 108 2.34 -6.73 -10.28
CA ARG A 108 1.30 -6.43 -11.27
C ARG A 108 1.70 -7.01 -12.64
N PRO A 109 0.79 -7.62 -13.42
CA PRO A 109 1.04 -7.76 -14.85
C PRO A 109 1.38 -6.35 -15.37
N ARG A 110 2.43 -6.23 -16.21
CA ARG A 110 2.86 -4.95 -16.79
C ARG A 110 1.62 -4.22 -17.31
N SER A 111 1.13 -3.24 -16.55
CA SER A 111 0.19 -2.28 -17.12
C SER A 111 1.03 -1.52 -18.14
N PRO A 112 0.63 -1.44 -19.41
CA PRO A 112 1.25 -0.51 -20.32
C PRO A 112 1.22 0.85 -19.64
N LEU A 113 2.38 1.51 -19.55
CA LEU A 113 2.44 2.88 -19.11
C LEU A 113 1.43 3.66 -19.95
N PRO A 114 0.56 4.51 -19.36
CA PRO A 114 -0.20 5.44 -20.18
C PRO A 114 0.82 6.21 -21.04
N PRO A 115 0.55 6.38 -22.36
CA PRO A 115 1.47 7.13 -23.21
C PRO A 115 1.71 8.49 -22.55
N ARG A 116 2.98 8.89 -22.43
CA ARG A 116 3.33 10.22 -21.92
C ARG A 116 2.51 11.22 -22.70
N SER A 117 1.53 11.85 -22.06
CA SER A 117 0.87 13.01 -22.62
C SER A 117 1.97 14.03 -22.91
N ALA A 118 2.16 14.33 -24.20
CA ALA A 118 3.00 15.45 -24.58
C ALA A 118 2.48 16.70 -23.85
N PRO A 119 3.35 17.63 -23.42
CA PRO A 119 2.88 18.89 -22.86
C PRO A 119 2.01 19.57 -23.92
N THR A 120 0.73 19.75 -23.63
CA THR A 120 -0.14 20.57 -24.47
C THR A 120 0.36 22.00 -24.34
N PRO A 121 0.86 22.64 -25.42
CA PRO A 121 1.11 24.07 -25.37
C PRO A 121 -0.26 24.74 -25.38
N TYR A 122 -0.64 25.33 -24.25
CA TYR A 122 -1.71 26.32 -24.07
C TYR A 122 -2.83 26.29 -25.14
N GLY A 123 -3.92 25.59 -24.82
CA GLY A 123 -5.13 25.57 -25.63
C GLY A 123 -6.37 25.44 -24.76
N TRP A 124 -6.54 26.36 -23.81
CA TRP A 124 -7.73 26.45 -22.97
C TRP A 124 -8.91 26.89 -23.85
N SER A 125 -9.66 25.95 -24.41
CA SER A 125 -10.89 26.24 -25.15
C SER A 125 -12.05 26.36 -24.16
N GLY A 126 -12.64 27.55 -24.11
CA GLY A 126 -13.64 27.99 -23.16
C GLY A 126 -14.78 27.01 -22.89
N ARG A 127 -14.89 26.62 -21.62
CA ARG A 127 -16.18 26.32 -20.99
C ARG A 127 -16.25 27.06 -19.65
N ARG A 128 -16.68 28.32 -19.77
CA ARG A 128 -17.68 29.00 -18.93
C ARG A 128 -18.00 28.28 -17.62
N TRP A 129 -17.24 28.57 -16.56
CA TRP A 129 -17.65 28.30 -15.19
C TRP A 129 -18.74 29.31 -14.81
N HIS A 130 -20.01 28.93 -14.97
CA HIS A 130 -21.11 29.63 -14.30
C HIS A 130 -21.30 29.03 -12.92
N GLY A 131 -21.16 29.87 -11.90
CA GLY A 131 -21.69 29.61 -10.57
C GLY A 131 -20.62 29.49 -9.50
N ILE A 132 -20.23 30.63 -8.95
CA ILE A 132 -20.25 30.90 -7.50
C ILE A 132 -20.51 32.41 -7.36
N ARG A 133 -21.77 32.78 -7.12
CA ARG A 133 -22.10 34.02 -6.42
C ARG A 133 -22.43 33.61 -4.99
N ARG A 134 -21.57 33.94 -4.04
CA ARG A 134 -21.97 34.09 -2.64
C ARG A 134 -21.06 35.07 -1.91
N ALA A 135 -21.67 36.21 -1.61
CA ALA A 135 -21.60 36.98 -0.38
C ALA A 135 -20.23 37.35 0.18
N GLU A 136 -19.91 38.63 0.05
CA GLU A 136 -19.38 39.39 1.19
C GLU A 136 -20.27 40.63 1.39
N ARG A 137 -20.95 40.64 2.54
CA ARG A 137 -21.63 41.77 3.13
C ARG A 137 -20.89 42.04 4.44
N SER A 138 -20.74 43.32 4.78
CA SER A 138 -20.21 43.88 6.04
C SER A 138 -18.68 44.11 6.05
N GLY A 139 -18.16 45.32 6.24
CA GLY A 139 -18.80 46.58 6.61
C GLY A 139 -17.77 47.58 7.16
N ARG A 140 -18.25 48.80 7.44
CA ARG A 140 -17.59 49.89 8.19
C ARG A 140 -16.37 50.53 7.51
N THR A 141 -16.10 51.82 7.60
CA THR A 141 -16.60 52.97 8.36
C THR A 141 -15.93 54.18 7.69
N GLU A 142 -16.68 55.25 7.39
CA GLU A 142 -16.53 56.54 8.10
C GLU A 142 -15.32 57.37 7.65
N GLY A 143 -15.56 58.60 7.17
CA GLY A 143 -14.50 59.61 7.10
C GLY A 143 -14.58 60.65 5.98
N ARG A 144 -15.23 61.77 6.31
CA ARG A 144 -14.94 63.17 5.91
C ARG A 144 -15.18 63.63 4.46
N GLY A 145 -16.04 64.65 4.39
CA GLY A 145 -15.65 65.96 3.84
C GLY A 145 -16.76 66.71 3.14
N VAL A 146 -17.52 67.55 3.87
CA VAL A 146 -17.65 69.02 3.69
C VAL A 146 -18.11 69.61 5.02
#